data_AF-R6VWE2-F1
#
_entry.id   AF-R6VWE2-F1
#
_cell.length_a   1.000
_cell.length_b   1.000
_cell.length_c   1.000
_cell.angle_alpha   90.00
_cell.angle_beta   90.00
_cell.angle_gamma   90.00
#
_symmetry.space_group_name_H-M   'P 1'
#
loop_
_entity.id
_entity.type
_entity.pdbx_description
1 polymer ?
#
loop_
_entity_poly.entity_id
_entity_poly.type
_entity_poly.pdbx_seq_one_letter_code
_entity_poly.pdbx_strand_id
1 'polypeptide(L)' 'MGIFNEEKPKRNEDISCSCKDCTFHDGECWCTAEKIAVGPTNAKCCADTVCATFRKRQK' A
#
# COMPACT_ATOMS: atom_id res chain seq x y z
N MET A 1 30.42 -15.60 1.33
CA MET A 1 30.06 -14.46 0.45
C MET A 1 29.20 -15.03 -0.67
N GLY A 2 27.94 -14.70 -0.89
CA GLY A 2 26.95 -13.93 -0.13
C GLY A 2 25.58 -14.51 -0.52
N ILE A 3 24.67 -14.62 0.43
CA ILE A 3 23.27 -14.97 0.15
C ILE A 3 22.54 -13.66 -0.16
N PHE A 4 22.45 -13.31 -1.43
CA PHE A 4 21.52 -12.27 -1.86
C PHE A 4 20.13 -12.89 -1.74
N ASN A 5 19.50 -12.71 -0.58
CA ASN A 5 18.11 -13.07 -0.40
C ASN A 5 17.32 -12.08 -1.26
N GLU A 6 16.75 -12.56 -2.37
CA GLU A 6 15.86 -11.75 -3.19
C GLU A 6 14.58 -11.52 -2.38
N GLU A 7 14.57 -10.41 -1.65
CA GLU A 7 13.46 -10.01 -0.80
C GLU A 7 12.30 -9.62 -1.70
N LYS A 8 11.49 -10.61 -2.11
CA LYS A 8 10.20 -10.35 -2.72
C LYS A 8 9.47 -9.32 -1.85
N PRO A 9 8.90 -8.26 -2.44
CA PRO A 9 8.22 -7.23 -1.67
C PRO A 9 7.17 -7.90 -0.79
N LYS A 10 7.36 -7.78 0.52
CA LYS A 10 6.53 -8.47 1.51
C LYS A 10 5.14 -7.86 1.44
N ARG A 11 4.19 -8.55 0.82
CA ARG A 11 2.79 -8.12 0.79
C ARG A 11 2.25 -8.06 2.22
N ASN A 12 1.51 -7.02 2.54
CA ASN A 12 0.74 -6.93 3.78
C ASN A 12 -0.61 -7.61 3.55
N GLU A 13 -0.74 -8.86 3.99
CA GLU A 13 -1.99 -9.64 3.95
C GLU A 13 -3.07 -9.07 4.88
N ASP A 14 -2.70 -8.19 5.81
CA ASP A 14 -3.64 -7.46 6.67
C ASP A 14 -4.26 -6.24 5.98
N ILE A 15 -3.70 -5.80 4.85
CA ILE A 15 -4.10 -4.57 4.18
C ILE A 15 -4.59 -4.88 2.77
N SER A 16 -5.91 -4.88 2.61
CA SER A 16 -6.51 -4.93 1.29
C SER A 16 -6.39 -3.58 0.58
N CYS A 17 -5.84 -3.60 -0.64
CA CYS A 17 -5.79 -2.45 -1.53
C CYS A 17 -6.65 -2.74 -2.77
N SER A 18 -7.81 -2.09 -2.86
CA SER A 18 -8.70 -2.19 -4.03
C SER A 18 -8.26 -1.25 -5.18
N CYS A 19 -7.26 -0.41 -4.95
CA CYS A 19 -6.86 0.64 -5.87
C CYS A 19 -5.84 0.10 -6.88
N LYS A 20 -6.32 -0.35 -8.04
CA LYS A 20 -5.50 -0.99 -9.08
C LYS A 20 -4.44 -0.07 -9.69
N ASP A 21 -4.69 1.23 -9.66
CA ASP A 21 -3.76 2.26 -10.11
C ASP A 21 -2.69 2.60 -9.06
N CYS A 22 -2.70 1.99 -7.88
CA CYS A 22 -1.68 2.20 -6.86
C CYS A 22 -0.40 1.45 -7.22
N THR A 23 0.75 2.12 -7.10
CA THR A 23 2.08 1.50 -7.25
C THR A 23 2.31 0.35 -6.26
N PHE A 24 1.72 0.45 -5.06
CA PHE A 24 1.83 -0.56 -4.01
C PHE A 24 0.76 -1.65 -4.12
N HIS A 25 0.00 -1.69 -5.20
CA HIS A 25 -0.95 -2.77 -5.41
C HIS A 25 -0.21 -4.00 -5.95
N ASP A 26 -0.41 -5.14 -5.27
CA ASP A 26 0.16 -6.44 -5.67
C ASP A 26 -0.36 -6.93 -7.05
N GLY A 27 -1.48 -6.38 -7.50
CA GLY A 27 -2.17 -6.75 -8.74
C GLY A 27 -3.42 -7.61 -8.51
N GLU A 28 -3.58 -8.12 -7.29
CA GLU A 28 -4.75 -8.90 -6.88
C GLU A 28 -5.69 -8.04 -6.01
N CYS A 29 -5.53 -8.07 -4.69
CA CYS A 29 -6.33 -7.29 -3.74
C CYS A 29 -5.51 -6.75 -2.55
N TRP A 30 -4.18 -6.85 -2.59
CA TRP A 30 -3.31 -6.62 -1.43
C TRP A 30 -2.38 -5.42 -1.63
N CYS A 31 -2.05 -4.75 -0.52
CA CYS A 31 -1.04 -3.70 -0.48
C CYS A 31 0.34 -4.30 -0.22
N THR A 32 1.34 -3.89 -1.00
CA THR A 32 2.76 -4.26 -0.81
C THR A 32 3.55 -3.15 -0.11
N ALA A 33 2.89 -2.10 0.37
CA ALA A 33 3.52 -1.08 1.19
C ALA A 33 3.86 -1.66 2.57
N GLU A 34 5.12 -1.52 3.00
CA GLU A 34 5.57 -1.93 4.34
C GLU A 34 4.78 -1.21 5.44
N LYS A 35 4.46 0.06 5.23
CA LYS A 35 3.66 0.89 6.15
C LYS A 35 2.62 1.67 5.38
N ILE A 36 1.36 1.60 5.81
CA ILE A 36 0.32 2.50 5.37
C ILE A 36 0.17 3.65 6.36
N ALA A 37 0.14 4.86 5.84
CA ALA A 37 -0.34 6.02 6.53
C ALA A 37 -1.76 6.27 6.06
N VAL A 38 -2.67 6.49 6.99
CA VAL A 38 -4.04 6.93 6.73
C VAL A 38 -4.09 8.40 7.12
N GLY A 39 -4.60 9.26 6.24
CA GLY A 39 -4.75 10.69 6.47
C GLY A 39 -6.10 11.20 5.98
N PRO A 40 -6.44 12.49 6.18
CA PRO A 40 -5.70 13.54 6.91
C PRO A 40 -5.96 13.49 8.42
N THR A 41 -5.14 14.17 9.22
CA THR A 41 -5.23 14.22 10.70
C THR A 41 -6.55 14.76 11.25
N ASN A 42 -7.37 15.37 10.38
CA ASN A 42 -8.67 15.96 10.70
C ASN A 42 -9.85 15.16 10.13
N ALA A 43 -9.64 13.89 9.76
CA ALA A 43 -10.72 13.00 9.34
C ALA A 43 -11.77 12.88 10.45
N LYS A 44 -13.02 13.25 10.16
CA LYS A 44 -14.12 13.20 11.14
C LYS A 44 -14.97 11.96 10.99
N CYS A 45 -14.96 11.35 9.80
CA CYS A 45 -15.63 10.09 9.53
C CYS A 45 -14.73 9.14 8.72
N CYS A 46 -15.09 7.86 8.70
CA CYS A 46 -14.40 6.84 7.92
C CYS A 46 -14.41 7.11 6.40
N ALA A 47 -15.32 7.94 5.91
CA ALA A 47 -15.32 8.40 4.52
C ALA A 47 -14.20 9.41 4.23
N ASP A 48 -13.71 10.14 5.24
CA ASP A 48 -12.63 11.12 5.11
C ASP A 48 -11.24 10.47 5.21
N THR A 49 -11.17 9.26 5.76
CA THR A 49 -9.91 8.52 5.89
C THR A 49 -9.48 8.00 4.53
N VAL A 50 -8.41 8.59 3.99
CA VAL A 50 -7.78 8.19 2.74
C VAL A 50 -6.41 7.58 3.00
N CYS A 51 -5.99 6.67 2.13
CA CYS A 51 -4.63 6.12 2.18
C CYS A 51 -3.63 7.21 1.77
N ALA A 52 -2.93 7.80 2.73
CA ALA A 52 -1.88 8.80 2.49
C ALA A 52 -0.65 8.19 1.82
N THR A 53 -0.45 6.87 1.94
CA THR A 53 0.58 6.13 1.19
C THR A 53 0.17 5.88 -0.27
N PHE A 54 -1.04 6.22 -0.68
CA PHE A 54 -1.48 6.03 -2.06
C PHE A 54 -0.55 6.77 -3.03
N ARG A 55 0.05 6.02 -3.96
CA ARG A 55 0.86 6.57 -5.04
C ARG A 55 0.32 6.06 -6.35
N LYS A 56 -0.24 6.96 -7.16
CA LYS A 56 -0.71 6.62 -8.50
C LYS A 56 0.48 6.16 -9.35
N ARG A 57 0.36 5.01 -10.00
CA ARG A 57 1.28 4.53 -11.02
C ARG A 57 1.25 5.52 -12.18
N GLN A 58 2.36 6.22 -12.38
CA GLN A 58 2.54 7.08 -13.56
C GLN A 58 2.83 6.14 -14.74
N LYS A 59 2.04 6.27 -15.82
CA LYS A 59 2.17 5.48 -17.05
C LYS A 59 2.95 6.28 -18.08
#